data_AF-A0A525IGA3-F1
#
_entry.id   AF-A0A525IGA3-F1
#
_cell.length_a   1.000
_cell.length_b   1.000
_cell.length_c   1.000
_cell.angle_alpha   90.00
_cell.angle_beta   90.00
_cell.angle_gamma   90.00
#
_symmetry.space_group_name_H-M   'P 1'
#
loop_
_entity.id
_entity.type
_entity.pdbx_description
1 polymer ?
#
loop_
_entity_poly.entity_id
_entity_poly.type
_entity_poly.pdbx_seq_one_letter_code
_entity_poly.pdbx_strand_id
1 'polypeptide(L)' 'MANNDHNKAAELHENAAKSHRAAAEQHGKGDHAKGMEHSKSAQQHSQSASKQSDQANAKSQQQK' A
#
# COMPACT_ATOMS: atom_id res chain seq x y z
N MET A 1 -20.16 7.94 1.56
CA MET A 1 -19.48 6.62 1.72
C MET A 1 -18.17 6.51 0.92
N ALA A 2 -18.00 7.22 -0.20
CA ALA A 2 -16.73 7.21 -0.97
C ALA A 2 -15.49 7.75 -0.21
N ASN A 3 -15.65 8.78 0.64
CA ASN A 3 -14.53 9.31 1.45
C ASN A 3 -13.87 8.26 2.37
N ASN A 4 -14.66 7.31 2.91
CA ASN A 4 -14.12 6.28 3.77
C ASN A 4 -13.26 5.27 3.00
N ASP A 5 -13.67 4.95 1.75
CA ASP A 5 -12.92 4.03 0.90
C ASP A 5 -11.62 4.68 0.39
N HIS A 6 -11.61 5.99 0.12
CA HIS A 6 -10.39 6.75 -0.18
C HIS A 6 -9.44 6.83 1.02
N ASN A 7 -9.95 7.09 2.23
CA ASN A 7 -9.12 7.08 3.45
C ASN A 7 -8.46 5.72 3.65
N LYS A 8 -9.21 4.64 3.48
CA LYS A 8 -8.68 3.28 3.64
C LYS A 8 -7.64 2.93 2.58
N ALA A 9 -7.79 3.43 1.35
CA ALA A 9 -6.76 3.28 0.32
C ALA A 9 -5.49 4.07 0.66
N ALA A 10 -5.63 5.28 1.23
CA ALA A 10 -4.50 6.08 1.71
C ALA A 10 -3.74 5.36 2.84
N GLU A 11 -4.43 4.79 3.83
CA GLU A 11 -3.80 3.99 4.90
C GLU A 11 -3.01 2.80 4.36
N LEU A 12 -3.53 2.10 3.35
CA LEU A 12 -2.82 1.00 2.69
C LEU A 12 -1.57 1.49 1.94
N HIS A 13 -1.63 2.65 1.30
CA HIS A 13 -0.46 3.27 0.67
C HIS A 13 0.60 3.69 1.71
N GLU A 14 0.19 4.23 2.86
CA GLU A 14 1.13 4.55 3.94
C GLU A 14 1.83 3.30 4.49
N ASN A 15 1.09 2.21 4.67
CA ASN A 15 1.65 0.93 5.11
C ASN A 15 2.62 0.34 4.06
N ALA A 16 2.30 0.46 2.78
CA ALA A 16 3.20 0.08 1.70
C ALA A 16 4.49 0.92 1.73
N ALA A 17 4.38 2.24 1.89
CA ALA A 17 5.52 3.15 1.96
C ALA A 17 6.42 2.84 3.17
N LYS A 18 5.84 2.61 4.35
CA LYS A 18 6.58 2.17 5.55
C LYS A 18 7.33 0.86 5.31
N SER A 19 6.66 -0.11 4.67
CA SER A 19 7.27 -1.40 4.34
C SER A 19 8.42 -1.26 3.33
N HIS A 20 8.28 -0.39 2.33
CA HIS A 20 9.36 -0.08 1.39
C HIS A 20 10.57 0.59 2.07
N ARG A 21 10.33 1.51 3.02
CA ARG A 21 11.42 2.10 3.81
C ARG A 21 12.14 1.06 4.66
N ALA A 22 11.39 0.22 5.37
CA ALA A 22 11.95 -0.87 6.16
C ALA A 22 12.77 -1.82 5.29
N ALA A 23 12.28 -2.18 4.10
CA ALA A 23 13.02 -2.98 3.14
C ALA A 23 14.36 -2.33 2.76
N ALA A 24 14.34 -1.03 2.42
CA ALA A 24 15.56 -0.28 2.07
C ALA A 24 16.56 -0.22 3.24
N GLU A 25 16.08 -0.02 4.48
CA GLU A 25 16.92 -0.04 5.67
C GLU A 25 17.55 -1.41 5.92
N GLN A 26 16.79 -2.51 5.77
CA GLN A 26 17.33 -3.87 5.93
C GLN A 26 18.32 -4.21 4.81
N HIS A 27 18.03 -3.82 3.57
CA HIS A 27 18.98 -3.95 2.46
C HIS A 27 20.28 -3.18 2.73
N GLY A 28 20.19 -1.95 3.25
CA GLY A 28 21.35 -1.14 3.63
C GLY A 28 22.17 -1.70 4.79
N LYS A 29 21.55 -2.48 5.67
CA LYS A 29 22.21 -3.19 6.80
C LYS A 29 22.81 -4.53 6.40
N GLY A 30 22.62 -4.99 5.16
CA GLY A 30 23.09 -6.28 4.66
C GLY A 30 22.15 -7.45 4.94
N ASP A 31 20.98 -7.22 5.54
CA ASP A 31 19.94 -8.23 5.75
C ASP A 31 19.00 -8.28 4.54
N HIS A 32 19.50 -8.87 3.45
CA HIS A 32 18.75 -8.97 2.19
C HIS A 32 17.50 -9.83 2.29
N ALA A 33 17.49 -10.84 3.16
CA ALA A 33 16.33 -11.71 3.36
C ALA A 33 15.15 -10.92 3.94
N LYS A 34 15.36 -10.19 5.03
CA LYS A 34 14.31 -9.32 5.60
C LYS A 34 13.96 -8.17 4.66
N GLY A 35 14.93 -7.63 3.94
CA GLY A 35 14.69 -6.62 2.89
C GLY A 35 13.68 -7.12 1.85
N MET A 36 13.86 -8.35 1.35
CA MET A 36 12.95 -8.98 0.41
C MET A 36 11.57 -9.25 1.02
N GLU A 37 11.49 -9.73 2.26
CA GLU A 37 10.20 -9.94 2.94
C GLU A 37 9.41 -8.63 3.06
N HIS A 38 10.04 -7.56 3.56
CA HIS A 38 9.41 -6.25 3.65
C HIS A 38 9.02 -5.69 2.27
N SER A 39 9.84 -5.89 1.24
CA SER A 39 9.51 -5.46 -0.12
C SER A 39 8.29 -6.21 -0.67
N LYS A 40 8.21 -7.52 -0.44
CA LYS A 40 7.06 -8.34 -0.84
C LYS A 40 5.79 -7.89 -0.11
N SER A 41 5.86 -7.66 1.19
CA SER A 41 4.75 -7.09 1.96
C SER A 41 4.35 -5.72 1.41
N ALA A 42 5.31 -4.86 1.09
CA ALA A 42 5.04 -3.54 0.52
C ALA A 42 4.28 -3.63 -0.82
N GLN A 43 4.70 -4.54 -1.70
CA GLN A 43 4.02 -4.79 -2.97
C GLN A 43 2.58 -5.27 -2.76
N GLN A 44 2.34 -6.17 -1.80
CA GLN A 44 0.98 -6.64 -1.50
C GLN A 44 0.08 -5.51 -0.96
N HIS A 45 0.59 -4.67 -0.06
CA HIS A 45 -0.14 -3.49 0.42
C HIS A 45 -0.45 -2.52 -0.73
N SER A 46 0.52 -2.25 -1.62
CA SER A 46 0.31 -1.36 -2.77
C SER A 46 -0.73 -1.89 -3.75
N GLN A 47 -0.73 -3.20 -4.04
CA GLN A 47 -1.75 -3.82 -4.90
C GLN A 47 -3.15 -3.71 -4.28
N SER A 48 -3.23 -3.91 -2.96
CA SER A 48 -4.50 -3.81 -2.22
C SER A 48 -5.00 -2.36 -2.20
N ALA A 49 -4.09 -1.40 -1.99
CA ALA A 49 -4.38 0.03 -2.03
C ALA A 49 -4.92 0.46 -3.40
N SER A 50 -4.26 0.03 -4.49
CA SER A 50 -4.70 0.31 -5.86
C SER A 50 -6.10 -0.20 -6.11
N LYS A 51 -6.36 -1.49 -5.82
CA LYS A 51 -7.70 -2.08 -6.00
C LYS A 51 -8.77 -1.33 -5.22
N GLN A 52 -8.47 -0.91 -3.99
CA GLN A 52 -9.43 -0.20 -3.15
C GLN A 52 -9.66 1.24 -3.63
N SER A 53 -8.61 1.92 -4.13
CA SER A 53 -8.74 3.21 -4.81
C SER A 53 -9.61 3.10 -6.07
N ASP A 54 -9.41 2.06 -6.89
CA ASP A 54 -10.21 1.83 -8.09
C ASP A 54 -11.69 1.59 -7.74
N GLN A 55 -11.95 0.79 -6.70
CA GLN A 55 -13.30 0.57 -6.19
C GLN A 55 -13.94 1.84 -5.61
N ALA A 56 -13.18 2.64 -4.86
CA ALA A 56 -13.64 3.91 -4.31
C ALA A 56 -14.03 4.88 -5.43
N ASN A 57 -13.18 4.98 -6.46
CA ASN A 57 -13.42 5.81 -7.63
C ASN A 57 -14.67 5.33 -8.40
N ALA A 58 -14.79 4.02 -8.65
CA ALA A 58 -15.97 3.46 -9.33
C ALA A 58 -17.27 3.75 -8.57
N LYS A 59 -17.30 3.55 -7.24
CA LYS A 59 -18.45 3.90 -6.40
C LYS A 59 -18.74 5.39 -6.41
N SER A 60 -17.70 6.23 -6.39
CA SER A 60 -17.86 7.67 -6.44
C SER A 60 -18.43 8.14 -7.78
N GLN A 61 -18.08 7.50 -8.89
CA GLN A 61 -18.63 7.80 -10.21
C GLN A 61 -20.08 7.33 -10.34
N GLN A 62 -20.43 6.20 -9.72
CA GLN A 62 -21.79 5.67 -9.73
C GLN A 62 -22.77 6.45 -8.82
N GLN A 63 -22.24 7.30 -7.92
CA GLN A 63 -23.00 8.21 -7.05
C GLN A 63 -23.12 9.64 -7.60
N LYS A 64 -22.60 9.91 -8.82
CA LYS A 64 -22.85 11.17 -9.54
C LYS A 64 -24.15 11.09 -10.31
#